data_AF-A0AAD7WXX8-F1
#
_entry.id   AF-A0AAD7WXX8-F1
#
_cell.length_a   1.000
_cell.length_b   1.000
_cell.length_c   1.000
_cell.angle_alpha   90.00
_cell.angle_beta   90.00
_cell.angle_gamma   90.00
#
_symmetry.space_group_name_H-M   'P 1'
#
loop_
_entity.id
_entity.type
_entity.pdbx_description
1 polymer ?
#
loop_
_entity_poly.entity_id
_entity_poly.type
_entity_poly.pdbx_seq_one_letter_code
_entity_poly.pdbx_strand_id
1 'polypeptide(L)' 'MTLCLFRLLEAAGGEITIDEVKISDIGLHDLRSKLTIIPQEPVLFSGTLRMNLDPFEKHTDEEIWK' A
#
# COMPACT_ATOMS: atom_id res chain seq x y z
N MET A 1 10.85 -9.98 -2.80
CA MET A 1 11.12 -8.53 -2.91
C MET A 1 9.95 -7.71 -2.36
N THR A 2 8.76 -7.77 -2.97
CA THR A 2 7.57 -7.01 -2.54
C THR A 2 7.17 -7.19 -1.06
N LEU A 3 7.26 -8.42 -0.54
CA LEU A 3 6.99 -8.71 0.87
C LEU A 3 7.95 -7.99 1.84
N CYS A 4 9.19 -7.74 1.41
CA CYS A 4 10.20 -7.02 2.19
C CYS A 4 9.98 -5.51 2.11
N LEU A 5 9.61 -4.98 0.94
CA LEU A 5 9.30 -3.54 0.75
C LEU A 5 8.14 -3.09 1.65
N PHE A 6 7.10 -3.92 1.78
CA PHE A 6 5.95 -3.64 2.65
C PHE A 6 6.17 -4.07 4.11
N ARG A 7 7.36 -4.59 4.43
CA ARG A 7 7.72 -5.17 5.72
C ARG A 7 6.63 -6.11 6.24
N LEU A 8 6.13 -6.99 5.36
CA LEU A 8 5.33 -8.16 5.75
C LEU A 8 6.26 -9.24 6.32
N LEU A 9 7.49 -9.27 5.84
CA LEU A 9 8.61 -9.99 6.42
C LEU A 9 9.70 -8.98 6.73
N GLU A 10 10.22 -9.02 7.95
CA GLU A 10 11.36 -8.18 8.34
C GLU A 10 12.65 -8.71 7.71
N ALA A 11 13.62 -7.80 7.54
CA ALA A 11 14.91 -8.16 6.96
C ALA A 11 15.66 -9.13 7.88
N ALA A 12 16.05 -10.30 7.34
CA ALA A 12 16.93 -11.23 8.06
C ALA A 12 18.39 -10.74 8.11
N GLY A 13 18.77 -9.85 7.18
CA GLY A 13 20.07 -9.20 7.09
C GLY A 13 20.10 -8.17 5.97
N GLY A 14 21.03 -7.22 6.05
CA GLY A 14 21.08 -6.06 5.15
C GLY A 14 20.02 -5.00 5.50
N GLU A 15 19.82 -4.06 4.59
CA GLU A 15 18.83 -2.98 4.76
C GLU A 15 18.22 -2.57 3.43
N ILE A 16 17.05 -1.95 3.50
CA ILE A 16 16.36 -1.35 2.37
C ILE A 16 16.18 0.13 2.68
N THR A 17 16.64 0.98 1.76
CA THR A 17 16.46 2.42 1.82
C THR A 17 15.56 2.88 0.68
N ILE A 18 14.70 3.85 0.97
CA ILE A 18 13.90 4.60 -0.01
C ILE A 18 14.19 6.07 0.23
N ASP A 19 14.62 6.78 -0.81
CA ASP A 19 15.02 8.20 -0.72
C ASP A 19 16.04 8.45 0.42
N GLU A 20 17.04 7.57 0.51
CA GLU A 20 18.11 7.60 1.54
C GLU A 20 17.63 7.34 2.99
N VAL A 21 16.34 7.08 3.21
CA VAL A 21 15.77 6.74 4.52
C VAL A 21 15.61 5.23 4.66
N LYS A 22 16.09 4.66 5.77
CA LYS A 22 15.89 3.23 6.08
C LYS A 22 14.42 2.98 6.40
N ILE A 23 13.80 2.05 5.69
CA ILE A 23 12.37 1.75 5.90
C ILE A 23 12.10 1.06 7.24
N SER A 24 13.14 0.51 7.89
CA SER A 24 13.08 -0.06 9.24
C SER A 24 12.75 0.99 10.31
N ASP A 25 13.13 2.24 10.05
CA ASP A 25 13.05 3.34 11.02
C ASP A 25 11.70 4.06 10.95
N ILE A 26 10.88 3.73 9.93
CA ILE A 26 9.54 4.27 9.70
C ILE A 26 8.50 3.32 10.31
N GLY A 27 7.43 3.87 10.90
CA GLY A 27 6.29 3.07 11.35
C GLY A 27 5.61 2.31 10.21
N LEU A 28 5.14 1.09 10.47
CA LEU A 28 4.54 0.23 9.43
C LEU A 28 3.32 0.87 8.75
N HIS A 29 2.48 1.58 9.52
CA HIS A 29 1.31 2.27 8.96
C HIS A 29 1.73 3.40 8.01
N ASP A 30 2.67 4.24 8.45
CA ASP A 30 3.16 5.36 7.66
C ASP A 30 3.84 4.89 6.38
N LEU A 31 4.74 3.91 6.48
CA LEU A 31 5.42 3.32 5.32
C LEU A 31 4.41 2.76 4.30
N ARG A 32 3.45 1.94 4.77
CA ARG A 32 2.46 1.30 3.89
C ARG A 32 1.46 2.28 3.30
N SER A 33 1.19 3.40 3.97
CA SER A 33 0.32 4.45 3.43
C SER A 33 0.92 5.19 2.22
N LYS A 34 2.25 5.09 2.04
CA LYS A 34 3.01 5.75 0.97
C LYS A 34 3.37 4.80 -0.18
N LEU A 35 3.04 3.52 -0.07
CA LEU A 35 3.35 2.50 -1.06
C LEU A 35 2.07 1.84 -1.57
N THR A 36 1.95 1.71 -2.90
CA THR A 36 0.83 1.02 -3.55
C THR A 36 1.33 -0.20 -4.32
N ILE A 37 0.65 -1.34 -4.19
CA ILE A 37 0.88 -2.54 -5.02
C ILE A 37 -0.35 -2.78 -5.88
N ILE A 38 -0.09 -3.14 -7.14
CA ILE A 38 -1.08 -3.73 -8.03
C ILE A 38 -0.81 -5.24 -8.08
N PRO A 39 -1.74 -6.10 -7.60
CA PRO A 39 -1.56 -7.54 -7.67
C PRO A 39 -1.65 -8.01 -9.14
N GLN A 40 -1.01 -9.14 -9.44
CA GLN A 40 -1.06 -9.73 -10.80
C GLN A 40 -2.46 -10.28 -11.13
N GLU A 41 -3.13 -10.84 -10.13
CA GLU A 41 -4.53 -11.27 -10.21
C GLU A 41 -5.38 -10.32 -9.36
N PRO A 42 -6.40 -9.66 -9.94
CA PRO A 42 -7.26 -8.76 -9.18
C PRO A 42 -8.16 -9.56 -8.24
N VAL A 43 -8.27 -9.09 -6.99
CA VAL A 43 -9.21 -9.63 -6.00
C VAL A 43 -10.12 -8.48 -5.57
N LEU A 44 -11.43 -8.70 -5.67
CA LEU A 44 -12.46 -7.76 -5.22
C LEU A 44 -13.19 -8.32 -4.01
N PHE A 45 -13.55 -7.45 -3.08
CA PHE A 45 -14.44 -7.79 -1.98
C PHE A 45 -15.89 -7.72 -2.46
N SER A 46 -16.76 -8.54 -1.84
CA SER A 46 -18.20 -8.47 -2.08
C SER A 46 -18.74 -7.10 -1.66
N GLY A 47 -19.40 -6.41 -2.57
CA GLY A 47 -19.93 -5.06 -2.34
C GLY A 47 -20.01 -4.26 -3.63
N THR A 48 -20.11 -2.93 -3.50
CA THR A 48 -20.16 -2.03 -4.66
C THR A 48 -18.77 -1.79 -5.25
N LEU A 49 -18.73 -1.36 -6.51
CA LEU A 49 -17.48 -0.89 -7.13
C LEU A 49 -16.90 0.30 -6.35
N ARG A 50 -17.76 1.23 -5.92
CA ARG A 50 -17.37 2.41 -5.12
C ARG A 50 -16.65 2.03 -3.83
N MET A 51 -17.13 0.99 -3.14
CA MET A 51 -16.51 0.47 -1.92
C MET A 51 -15.14 -0.18 -2.20
N ASN A 52 -14.99 -0.90 -3.31
CA ASN A 52 -13.70 -1.50 -3.67
C ASN A 52 -12.66 -0.46 -4.11
N LEU A 53 -13.09 0.68 -4.68
CA LEU A 53 -12.20 1.75 -5.14
C LEU A 53 -11.73 2.69 -4.02
N ASP A 54 -12.63 3.12 -3.13
CA ASP A 54 -12.28 3.95 -1.99
C ASP A 54 -13.13 3.56 -0.76
N PRO A 55 -12.68 2.55 0.01
CA PRO A 55 -13.42 2.00 1.15
C PRO A 55 -13.45 2.93 2.37
N PHE A 56 -12.73 4.05 2.33
CA PHE A 56 -12.65 5.01 3.43
C PHE A 56 -13.35 6.34 3.12
N GLU A 57 -14.08 6.42 2.00
CA GLU A 57 -14.84 7.59 1.56
C GLU A 57 -13.99 8.89 1.55
N LYS A 58 -12.73 8.76 1.12
CA LYS A 58 -11.79 9.87 1.07
C LYS A 58 -11.97 10.77 -0.15
N HIS A 59 -12.63 10.27 -1.19
CA HIS A 59 -12.77 10.95 -2.48
C HIS A 59 -14.24 11.18 -2.86
N THR A 60 -14.53 12.28 -3.56
CA THR A 60 -15.88 12.50 -4.11
C THR A 60 -16.08 11.66 -5.37
N ASP A 61 -17.34 11.45 -5.77
CA ASP A 61 -17.64 10.72 -7.01
C ASP A 61 -17.08 11.43 -8.25
N GLU A 62 -17.02 12.76 -8.23
CA GLU A 62 -16.40 13.56 -9.29
C GLU A 62 -14.87 13.37 -9.35
N GLU A 63 -14.20 13.10 -8.24
CA GLU A 63 -12.76 12.80 -8.22
C GLU A 63 -12.47 11.41 -8.76
N ILE A 64 -13.36 10.45 -8.50
CA ILE A 64 -13.23 9.06 -8.97
C ILE A 64 -13.52 8.94 -10.48
N TRP A 65 -14.36 9.81 -11.04
CA TRP A 65 -14.69 9.81 -12.47
C TRP A 65 -13.72 10.57 -13.38
N LYS A 66 -12.68 11.20 -12.82
CA LYS A 66 -11.60 11.82 -13.60
C LYS A 66 -10.57 10.77 -14.05
#